data_AF-A0A4Y1Z9R2-F1
#
_entry.id   AF-A0A4Y1Z9R2-F1
#
_cell.length_a   1.000
_cell.length_b   1.000
_cell.length_c   1.000
_cell.angle_alpha   90.00
_cell.angle_beta   90.00
_cell.angle_gamma   90.00
#
_symmetry.space_group_name_H-M   'P 1'
#
loop_
_entity.id
_entity.type
_entity.pdbx_description
1 polymer ?
#
loop_
_entity_poly.entity_id
_entity_poly.type
_entity_poly.pdbx_seq_one_letter_code
_entity_poly.pdbx_strand_id
1 'polypeptide(L)'
;MIIAANEQLLSEDFSSYSSIGRFAATIYRAMADSHEWFAFPTKAELNFEIKLRNETIEASYALLESGASFATFYYSECNDYYWTLTGDGGFELKPGVPATQAVNDIFVNGEAYAFECATAMMIIFYKALINTIPNERFNEVFQHLYLWDWQNHPFFPLRNVPGVGAGIPGDVRYFKNPDVSPQTPQWQGENVVDLADDRYYGHGDRHFGGEPDHY
;
A
#
# COMPACT_ATOMS: atom_id res chain seq x y z
N MET A 1 -2.11 -11.44 -19.68
CA MET A 1 -1.14 -11.19 -20.78
C MET A 1 -0.29 -9.97 -20.46
N ILE A 2 1.04 -10.10 -20.60
CA ILE A 2 2.00 -9.01 -20.34
C ILE A 2 2.70 -8.62 -21.64
N ILE A 3 2.70 -7.32 -21.95
CA ILE A 3 3.42 -6.72 -23.07
C ILE A 3 4.37 -5.66 -22.51
N ALA A 4 5.65 -5.71 -22.83
CA ALA A 4 6.63 -4.69 -22.46
C ALA A 4 7.56 -4.38 -23.64
N ALA A 5 7.76 -3.09 -23.96
CA ALA A 5 8.58 -2.68 -25.11
C ALA A 5 8.16 -3.33 -26.45
N ASN A 6 6.84 -3.49 -26.65
CA ASN A 6 6.22 -4.18 -27.79
C ASN A 6 6.55 -5.68 -27.89
N GLU A 7 7.13 -6.28 -26.85
CA GLU A 7 7.35 -7.73 -26.75
C GLU A 7 6.30 -8.35 -25.83
N GLN A 8 5.65 -9.42 -26.29
CA GLN A 8 4.84 -10.25 -25.41
C GLN A 8 5.77 -11.10 -24.54
N LEU A 9 5.56 -11.08 -23.23
CA LEU A 9 6.32 -11.87 -22.28
C LEU A 9 5.49 -13.09 -21.82
N LEU A 10 6.19 -14.19 -21.53
CA LEU A 10 5.56 -15.48 -21.23
C LEU A 10 5.59 -15.77 -19.72
N SER A 11 4.63 -16.57 -19.23
CA SER A 11 4.56 -16.92 -17.80
C SER A 11 5.81 -17.64 -17.29
N GLU A 12 6.55 -18.31 -18.16
CA GLU A 12 7.82 -18.98 -17.86
C GLU A 12 8.99 -18.02 -17.56
N ASP A 13 8.87 -16.74 -17.91
CA ASP A 13 9.93 -15.74 -17.68
C ASP A 13 10.06 -15.29 -16.21
N PHE A 14 9.20 -15.76 -15.31
CA PHE A 14 9.10 -15.29 -13.92
C PHE A 14 10.43 -15.29 -13.16
N SER A 15 11.31 -16.28 -13.40
CA SER A 15 12.59 -16.38 -12.69
C SER A 15 13.54 -15.22 -13.00
N SER A 16 13.34 -14.54 -14.13
CA SER A 16 14.12 -13.38 -14.54
C SER A 16 13.88 -12.15 -13.64
N TYR A 17 12.78 -12.15 -12.88
CA TYR A 17 12.37 -11.03 -12.03
C TYR A 17 12.67 -11.27 -10.53
N SER A 18 13.13 -12.46 -10.15
CA SER A 18 13.38 -12.81 -8.74
C SER A 18 14.41 -11.91 -8.04
N SER A 19 15.31 -11.27 -8.79
CA SER A 19 16.29 -10.33 -8.23
C SER A 19 15.70 -8.98 -7.83
N ILE A 20 14.48 -8.65 -8.27
CA ILE A 20 13.79 -7.40 -7.93
C ILE A 20 13.33 -7.39 -6.47
N GLY A 21 12.90 -8.53 -5.95
CA GLY A 21 12.39 -8.65 -4.58
C GLY A 21 11.80 -10.02 -4.29
N ARG A 22 11.53 -10.26 -3.01
CA ARG A 22 11.06 -11.55 -2.46
C ARG A 22 9.77 -12.06 -3.14
N PHE A 23 8.85 -11.16 -3.48
CA PHE A 23 7.55 -11.49 -4.07
C PHE A 23 7.50 -11.27 -5.58
N ALA A 24 8.56 -10.74 -6.19
CA ALA A 24 8.57 -10.32 -7.60
C ALA A 24 8.21 -11.45 -8.58
N ALA A 25 8.74 -12.65 -8.35
CA ALA A 25 8.41 -13.83 -9.15
C ALA A 25 6.93 -14.22 -9.05
N THR A 26 6.36 -14.15 -7.84
CA THR A 26 4.94 -14.45 -7.58
C THR A 26 4.03 -13.40 -8.23
N ILE A 27 4.38 -12.12 -8.10
CA ILE A 27 3.68 -11.00 -8.74
C ILE A 27 3.67 -11.19 -10.26
N TYR A 28 4.84 -11.45 -10.86
CA TYR A 28 4.96 -11.64 -12.30
C TYR A 28 4.08 -12.82 -12.78
N ARG A 29 4.14 -13.95 -12.07
CA ARG A 29 3.32 -15.12 -12.41
C ARG A 29 1.83 -14.80 -12.32
N ALA A 30 1.39 -14.13 -11.26
CA ALA A 30 0.00 -13.70 -11.12
C ALA A 30 -0.43 -12.80 -12.29
N MET A 31 0.41 -11.85 -12.71
CA MET A 31 0.12 -10.99 -13.87
C MET A 31 0.02 -11.80 -15.17
N ALA A 32 0.92 -12.76 -15.37
CA ALA A 32 0.98 -13.58 -16.57
C ALA A 32 -0.21 -14.54 -16.68
N ASP A 33 -0.58 -15.17 -15.57
CA ASP A 33 -1.67 -16.14 -15.47
C ASP A 33 -3.06 -15.48 -15.37
N SER A 34 -3.11 -14.18 -15.05
CA SER A 34 -4.36 -13.43 -15.06
C SER A 34 -4.95 -13.28 -16.48
N HIS A 35 -6.27 -13.12 -16.54
CA HIS A 35 -6.98 -12.75 -17.77
C HIS A 35 -6.89 -11.24 -18.09
N GLU A 36 -6.07 -10.49 -17.36
CA GLU A 36 -5.90 -9.04 -17.53
C GLU A 36 -4.80 -8.71 -18.55
N TRP A 37 -4.83 -7.46 -19.04
CA TRP A 37 -3.89 -6.94 -20.03
C TRP A 37 -2.98 -5.92 -19.38
N PHE A 38 -1.69 -6.26 -19.25
CA PHE A 38 -0.66 -5.35 -18.76
C PHE A 38 0.23 -4.91 -19.93
N ALA A 39 0.27 -3.62 -20.21
CA ALA A 39 1.04 -3.07 -21.32
C ALA A 39 1.96 -1.95 -20.83
N PHE A 40 3.25 -2.14 -20.99
CA PHE A 40 4.29 -1.22 -20.57
C PHE A 40 5.10 -0.72 -21.77
N PRO A 41 5.23 0.61 -21.96
CA PRO A 41 6.13 1.19 -22.96
C PRO A 41 7.56 0.65 -22.93
N THR A 42 8.08 0.33 -21.74
CA THR A 42 9.45 -0.17 -21.55
C THR A 42 9.51 -1.35 -20.56
N LYS A 43 10.58 -2.16 -20.64
CA LYS A 43 10.87 -3.18 -19.61
C LYS A 43 11.18 -2.55 -18.24
N ALA A 44 11.70 -1.32 -18.22
CA ALA A 44 11.95 -0.59 -16.98
C ALA A 44 10.65 -0.25 -16.24
N GLU A 45 9.58 0.10 -16.96
CA GLU A 45 8.26 0.34 -16.37
C GLU A 45 7.60 -0.94 -15.84
N LEU A 46 7.76 -2.07 -16.52
CA LEU A 46 7.36 -3.37 -15.97
C LEU A 46 8.13 -3.68 -14.67
N ASN A 47 9.45 -3.48 -14.67
CA ASN A 47 10.27 -3.68 -13.47
C ASN A 47 9.85 -2.73 -12.33
N PHE A 48 9.48 -1.49 -12.67
CA PHE A 48 8.96 -0.52 -11.71
C PHE A 48 7.64 -1.01 -11.10
N GLU A 49 6.68 -1.46 -11.90
CA GLU A 49 5.40 -1.99 -11.41
C GLU A 49 5.62 -3.19 -10.47
N ILE A 50 6.43 -4.17 -10.88
CA ILE A 50 6.72 -5.36 -10.08
C ILE A 50 7.42 -4.97 -8.78
N LYS A 51 8.39 -4.04 -8.84
CA LYS A 51 9.10 -3.56 -7.66
C LYS A 51 8.14 -2.82 -6.71
N LEU A 52 7.31 -1.93 -7.22
CA LEU A 52 6.37 -1.16 -6.40
C LEU A 52 5.38 -2.08 -5.67
N ARG A 53 4.84 -3.09 -6.37
CA ARG A 53 3.98 -4.13 -5.76
C ARG A 53 4.72 -4.92 -4.70
N ASN A 54 5.95 -5.35 -4.99
CA ASN A 54 6.79 -6.04 -4.01
C ASN A 54 7.00 -5.17 -2.76
N GLU A 55 7.40 -3.91 -2.93
CA GLU A 55 7.64 -2.99 -1.82
C GLU A 55 6.35 -2.62 -1.06
N THR A 56 5.19 -2.70 -1.69
CA THR A 56 3.88 -2.55 -1.02
C THR A 56 3.64 -3.71 -0.05
N ILE A 57 3.94 -4.93 -0.46
CA ILE A 57 3.85 -6.12 0.41
C ILE A 57 4.88 -6.00 1.55
N GLU A 58 6.14 -5.66 1.24
CA GLU A 58 7.18 -5.47 2.25
C GLU A 58 6.82 -4.36 3.26
N ALA A 59 6.29 -3.23 2.78
CA ALA A 59 5.82 -2.14 3.64
C ALA A 59 4.65 -2.58 4.54
N SER A 60 3.77 -3.47 4.08
CA SER A 60 2.68 -4.00 4.89
C SER A 60 3.21 -4.81 6.08
N TYR A 61 4.19 -5.70 5.84
CA TYR A 61 4.87 -6.42 6.91
C TYR A 61 5.62 -5.46 7.85
N ALA A 62 6.32 -4.46 7.31
CA ALA A 62 7.03 -3.49 8.12
C ALA A 62 6.09 -2.64 8.99
N LEU A 63 4.90 -2.30 8.50
CA LEU A 63 3.92 -1.52 9.28
C LEU A 63 3.30 -2.37 10.39
N LEU A 64 3.02 -3.65 10.13
CA LEU A 64 2.62 -4.59 11.18
C LEU A 64 3.66 -4.63 12.31
N GLU A 65 4.94 -4.71 11.94
CA GLU A 65 6.05 -4.85 12.89
C GLU A 65 6.40 -3.55 13.62
N SER A 66 5.97 -2.39 13.11
CA SER A 66 6.34 -1.07 13.67
C SER A 66 5.69 -0.76 15.02
N GLY A 67 4.59 -1.44 15.35
CA GLY A 67 3.79 -1.16 16.54
C GLY A 67 2.78 -0.01 16.38
N ALA A 68 2.63 0.54 15.17
CA ALA A 68 1.57 1.50 14.88
C ALA A 68 0.19 0.91 15.16
N SER A 69 -0.66 1.69 15.83
CA SER A 69 -1.97 1.22 16.29
C SER A 69 -3.12 1.74 15.43
N PHE A 70 -4.26 1.07 15.50
CA PHE A 70 -5.48 1.57 14.88
C PHE A 70 -6.10 2.66 15.76
N ALA A 71 -6.54 3.74 15.11
CA ALA A 71 -7.41 4.74 15.72
C ALA A 71 -8.37 5.31 14.68
N THR A 72 -9.58 5.68 15.12
CA THR A 72 -10.45 6.56 14.33
C THR A 72 -9.81 7.94 14.22
N PHE A 73 -10.21 8.77 13.24
CA PHE A 73 -9.71 10.13 13.08
C PHE A 73 -9.67 10.98 14.37
N TYR A 74 -10.71 10.88 15.22
CA TYR A 74 -10.77 11.65 16.47
C TYR A 74 -9.67 11.29 17.48
N TYR A 75 -9.15 10.06 17.41
CA TYR A 75 -8.13 9.53 18.32
C TYR A 75 -6.79 9.32 17.60
N SER A 76 -6.59 9.91 16.42
CA SER A 76 -5.34 9.78 15.70
C SER A 76 -4.17 10.39 16.48
N GLU A 77 -3.02 9.74 16.43
CA GLU A 77 -1.78 10.18 17.09
C GLU A 77 -0.62 10.11 16.08
N CYS A 78 0.30 11.06 16.16
CA CYS A 78 1.49 11.09 15.32
C CYS A 78 2.66 11.74 16.04
N ASN A 79 3.89 11.39 15.66
CA ASN A 79 5.09 12.04 16.15
C ASN A 79 5.11 13.53 15.77
N ASP A 80 5.02 14.39 16.77
CA ASP A 80 4.94 15.84 16.59
C ASP A 80 6.24 16.45 16.04
N TYR A 81 7.36 15.71 16.03
CA TYR A 81 8.56 16.20 15.38
C TYR A 81 8.37 16.36 13.85
N TYR A 82 7.66 15.41 13.23
CA TYR A 82 7.49 15.33 11.77
C TYR A 82 6.15 15.89 11.30
N TRP A 83 5.10 15.75 12.10
CA TRP A 83 3.72 15.97 11.69
C TRP A 83 2.99 16.98 12.58
N THR A 84 2.09 17.74 11.98
CA THR A 84 1.06 18.50 12.69
C THR A 84 -0.24 17.73 12.61
N LEU A 85 -0.79 17.31 13.76
CA LEU A 85 -2.11 16.69 13.84
C LEU A 85 -3.19 17.75 13.61
N THR A 86 -4.02 17.58 12.59
CA THR A 86 -5.13 18.48 12.27
C THR A 86 -6.35 18.17 13.13
N GLY A 87 -7.30 19.11 13.24
CA GLY A 87 -8.55 18.91 13.98
C GLY A 87 -9.43 17.78 13.44
N ASP A 88 -9.24 17.40 12.18
CA ASP A 88 -9.95 16.30 11.51
C ASP A 88 -9.18 14.97 11.59
N GLY A 89 -8.09 14.90 12.38
CA GLY A 89 -7.32 13.68 12.62
C GLY A 89 -6.30 13.31 11.54
N GLY A 90 -5.94 14.25 10.67
CA GLY A 90 -4.96 14.06 9.60
C GLY A 90 -3.56 14.54 9.99
N PHE A 91 -2.54 14.04 9.31
CA PHE A 91 -1.14 14.38 9.59
C PHE A 91 -0.60 15.28 8.48
N GLU A 92 -0.42 16.57 8.79
CA GLU A 92 0.21 17.53 7.88
C GLU A 92 1.71 17.56 8.09
N LEU A 93 2.49 17.29 7.04
CA LEU A 93 3.94 17.30 7.09
C LEU A 93 4.44 18.70 7.49
N LYS A 94 5.33 18.76 8.49
CA LYS A 94 5.88 20.04 8.94
C LYS A 94 6.79 20.69 7.88
N PRO A 95 6.76 22.03 7.73
CA PRO A 95 7.58 22.72 6.75
C PRO A 95 9.08 22.43 6.90
N GLY A 96 9.74 22.11 5.79
CA GLY A 96 11.19 21.85 5.75
C GLY A 96 11.61 20.45 6.19
N VAL A 97 10.68 19.60 6.64
CA VAL A 97 10.94 18.19 6.95
C VAL A 97 10.96 17.38 5.65
N PRO A 98 11.99 16.55 5.38
CA PRO A 98 11.98 15.63 4.25
C PRO A 98 10.87 14.58 4.41
N ALA A 99 9.96 14.50 3.44
CA ALA A 99 8.84 13.56 3.48
C ALA A 99 9.28 12.09 3.64
N THR A 100 10.40 11.72 3.01
CA THR A 100 11.05 10.42 3.21
C THR A 100 11.37 10.12 4.67
N GLN A 101 11.86 11.10 5.44
CA GLN A 101 12.16 10.90 6.87
C GLN A 101 10.88 10.76 7.69
N ALA A 102 9.90 11.63 7.45
CA ALA A 102 8.63 11.62 8.16
C ALA A 102 7.84 10.32 7.94
N VAL A 103 7.78 9.81 6.71
CA VAL A 103 7.13 8.53 6.42
C VAL A 103 7.91 7.37 7.02
N ASN A 104 9.24 7.33 6.88
CA ASN A 104 10.05 6.26 7.47
C ASN A 104 9.97 6.21 8.99
N ASP A 105 9.77 7.36 9.65
CA ASP A 105 9.59 7.43 11.10
C ASP A 105 8.38 6.60 11.58
N ILE A 106 7.30 6.53 10.80
CA ILE A 106 6.12 5.72 11.11
C ILE A 106 6.48 4.22 11.23
N PHE A 107 7.45 3.75 10.45
CA PHE A 107 7.88 2.35 10.45
C PHE A 107 8.92 2.05 11.52
N VAL A 108 9.65 3.07 11.99
CA VAL A 108 10.72 2.92 13.00
C VAL A 108 10.20 3.18 14.41
N ASN A 109 9.33 4.16 14.57
CA ASN A 109 8.76 4.63 15.84
C ASN A 109 7.24 4.45 15.85
N GLY A 110 6.74 3.35 15.30
CA GLY A 110 5.30 3.12 15.08
C GLY A 110 4.45 3.28 16.33
N GLU A 111 4.96 2.94 17.52
CA GLU A 111 4.26 3.16 18.80
C GLU A 111 3.86 4.62 19.08
N ALA A 112 4.50 5.60 18.42
CA ALA A 112 4.12 7.02 18.47
C ALA A 112 2.98 7.39 17.51
N TYR A 113 2.38 6.41 16.83
CA TYR A 113 1.40 6.62 15.79
C TYR A 113 0.14 5.76 15.99
N ALA A 114 -1.00 6.40 15.75
CA ALA A 114 -2.30 5.74 15.69
C ALA A 114 -3.14 6.37 14.57
N PHE A 115 -3.68 5.56 13.66
CA PHE A 115 -4.44 6.06 12.50
C PHE A 115 -5.40 5.02 11.91
N GLU A 116 -6.29 5.48 11.03
CA GLU A 116 -7.36 4.71 10.40
C GLU A 116 -6.83 3.83 9.24
N CYS A 117 -7.58 2.79 8.84
CA CYS A 117 -7.12 1.81 7.85
C CYS A 117 -6.88 2.39 6.45
N ALA A 118 -7.68 3.35 5.98
CA ALA A 118 -7.44 4.05 4.70
C ALA A 118 -6.13 4.85 4.73
N THR A 119 -5.88 5.57 5.83
CA THR A 119 -4.61 6.29 6.03
C THR A 119 -3.42 5.32 6.04
N ALA A 120 -3.58 4.13 6.63
CA ALA A 120 -2.54 3.09 6.63
C ALA A 120 -2.18 2.63 5.21
N MET A 121 -3.18 2.45 4.33
CA MET A 121 -2.93 2.06 2.93
C MET A 121 -2.10 3.12 2.20
N MET A 122 -2.41 4.41 2.42
CA MET A 122 -1.61 5.50 1.85
C MET A 122 -0.17 5.51 2.39
N ILE A 123 0.02 5.31 3.70
CA ILE A 123 1.36 5.21 4.32
C ILE A 123 2.17 4.07 3.70
N ILE A 124 1.55 2.90 3.50
CA ILE A 124 2.17 1.75 2.84
C ILE A 124 2.60 2.10 1.41
N PHE A 125 1.72 2.72 0.61
CA PHE A 125 2.07 3.13 -0.74
C PHE A 125 3.21 4.16 -0.78
N TYR A 126 3.22 5.14 0.12
CA TYR A 126 4.31 6.09 0.21
C TYR A 126 5.62 5.41 0.58
N LYS A 127 5.61 4.47 1.52
CA LYS A 127 6.79 3.67 1.86
C LYS A 127 7.27 2.84 0.67
N ALA A 128 6.35 2.22 -0.05
CA ALA A 128 6.68 1.44 -1.24
C ALA A 128 7.33 2.31 -2.33
N LEU A 129 6.79 3.51 -2.56
CA LEU A 129 7.38 4.48 -3.48
C LEU A 129 8.78 4.91 -3.04
N ILE A 130 8.97 5.27 -1.76
CA ILE A 130 10.28 5.65 -1.20
C ILE A 130 11.33 4.56 -1.48
N ASN A 131 10.96 3.28 -1.37
CA ASN A 131 11.88 2.17 -1.65
C ASN A 131 12.04 1.88 -3.17
N THR A 132 11.18 2.45 -4.02
CA THR A 132 11.14 2.19 -5.46
C THR A 132 11.85 3.28 -6.28
N ILE A 133 11.66 4.56 -5.92
CA ILE A 133 12.24 5.72 -6.63
C ILE A 133 13.38 6.38 -5.84
N PRO A 134 14.21 7.25 -6.45
CA PRO A 134 15.18 8.04 -5.72
C PRO A 134 14.52 8.93 -4.64
N ASN A 135 15.07 8.92 -3.43
CA ASN A 135 14.54 9.68 -2.28
C ASN A 135 14.44 11.18 -2.56
N GLU A 136 15.39 11.74 -3.32
CA GLU A 136 15.38 13.15 -3.72
C GLU A 136 14.13 13.46 -4.54
N ARG A 137 13.76 12.58 -5.47
CA ARG A 137 12.53 12.74 -6.28
C ARG A 137 11.28 12.64 -5.45
N PHE A 138 11.23 11.72 -4.49
CA PHE A 138 10.11 11.63 -3.56
C PHE A 138 9.96 12.94 -2.75
N ASN A 139 11.06 13.42 -2.15
CA ASN A 139 11.04 14.65 -1.37
C ASN A 139 10.69 15.88 -2.22
N GLU A 140 11.10 15.93 -3.50
CA GLU A 140 10.74 16.99 -4.43
C GLU A 140 9.23 17.01 -4.74
N VAL A 141 8.60 15.84 -4.87
CA VAL A 141 7.19 15.72 -5.25
C VAL A 141 6.26 15.89 -4.04
N PHE A 142 6.59 15.29 -2.91
CA PHE A 142 5.71 15.18 -1.75
C PHE A 142 6.08 16.18 -0.64
N GLN A 143 6.40 17.43 -1.00
CA GLN A 143 6.82 18.48 -0.06
C GLN A 143 5.73 18.93 0.92
N HIS A 144 4.47 18.71 0.57
CA HIS A 144 3.28 19.11 1.34
C HIS A 144 2.38 17.90 1.60
N LEU A 145 2.99 16.82 2.07
CA LEU A 145 2.28 15.57 2.30
C LEU A 145 1.23 15.74 3.41
N TYR A 146 0.02 15.27 3.14
CA TYR A 146 -1.07 15.23 4.10
C TYR A 146 -1.65 13.82 4.14
N LEU A 147 -1.55 13.16 5.29
CA LEU A 147 -2.05 11.80 5.49
C LEU A 147 -3.42 11.88 6.16
N TRP A 148 -4.46 11.62 5.39
CA TRP A 148 -5.84 11.59 5.87
C TRP A 148 -6.72 10.83 4.89
N ASP A 149 -7.31 9.72 5.33
CA ASP A 149 -8.14 8.85 4.47
C ASP A 149 -7.37 8.47 3.19
N TRP A 150 -8.06 8.37 2.05
CA TRP A 150 -7.50 8.11 0.73
C TRP A 150 -6.93 9.34 0.01
N GLN A 151 -6.63 10.44 0.72
CA GLN A 151 -6.03 11.61 0.07
C GLN A 151 -4.69 11.24 -0.56
N ASN A 152 -4.56 11.55 -1.85
CA ASN A 152 -3.38 11.24 -2.64
C ASN A 152 -2.86 12.49 -3.37
N HIS A 153 -1.63 12.39 -3.87
CA HIS A 153 -1.05 13.41 -4.71
C HIS A 153 -1.48 13.17 -6.18
N PRO A 154 -1.74 14.20 -6.99
CA PRO A 154 -2.09 14.03 -8.41
C PRO A 154 -1.05 13.25 -9.24
N PHE A 155 0.22 13.24 -8.81
CA PHE A 155 1.28 12.45 -9.44
C PHE A 155 1.33 10.98 -8.99
N PHE A 156 0.45 10.58 -8.09
CA PHE A 156 0.27 9.19 -7.67
C PHE A 156 -1.23 8.83 -7.64
N PRO A 157 -1.87 8.79 -8.82
CA PRO A 157 -3.30 8.48 -8.91
C PRO A 157 -3.56 7.03 -8.56
N LEU A 158 -4.52 6.79 -7.67
CA LEU A 158 -5.06 5.47 -7.39
C LEU A 158 -6.21 5.16 -8.34
N ARG A 159 -6.27 3.91 -8.82
CA ARG A 159 -7.31 3.44 -9.73
C ARG A 159 -8.05 2.26 -9.11
N ASN A 160 -9.35 2.45 -8.88
CA ASN A 160 -10.26 1.35 -8.56
C ASN A 160 -10.66 0.61 -9.83
N VAL A 161 -10.42 -0.69 -9.88
CA VAL A 161 -10.79 -1.54 -11.02
C VAL A 161 -11.84 -2.56 -10.56
N PRO A 162 -13.10 -2.43 -10.99
CA PRO A 162 -14.13 -3.41 -10.65
C PRO A 162 -13.95 -4.69 -11.48
N GLY A 163 -14.34 -5.84 -10.90
CA GLY A 163 -14.39 -7.11 -11.63
C GLY A 163 -13.02 -7.71 -11.98
N VAL A 164 -11.96 -7.30 -11.27
CA VAL A 164 -10.68 -8.04 -11.27
C VAL A 164 -10.90 -9.41 -10.62
N GLY A 165 -10.26 -10.45 -11.16
CA GLY A 165 -10.45 -11.83 -10.71
C GLY A 165 -9.82 -12.07 -9.33
N ALA A 166 -8.77 -12.89 -9.27
CA ALA A 166 -8.03 -13.10 -8.03
C ALA A 166 -7.27 -11.84 -7.56
N GLY A 167 -7.09 -10.84 -8.43
CA GLY A 167 -6.21 -9.69 -8.18
C GLY A 167 -4.74 -10.06 -8.42
N ILE A 168 -3.85 -9.09 -8.24
CA ILE A 168 -2.41 -9.26 -8.30
C ILE A 168 -1.84 -8.92 -6.92
N PRO A 169 -0.90 -9.71 -6.36
CA PRO A 169 -0.28 -9.38 -5.08
C PRO A 169 0.25 -7.94 -5.04
N GLY A 170 0.07 -7.29 -3.89
CA GLY A 170 0.25 -5.85 -3.70
C GLY A 170 -0.97 -4.99 -4.05
N ASP A 171 -2.05 -5.56 -4.58
CA ASP A 171 -3.33 -4.84 -4.70
C ASP A 171 -3.91 -4.53 -3.30
N VAL A 172 -4.56 -3.37 -3.17
CA VAL A 172 -5.46 -3.12 -2.05
C VAL A 172 -6.86 -3.61 -2.42
N ARG A 173 -7.43 -4.47 -1.58
CA ARG A 173 -8.77 -5.03 -1.70
C ARG A 173 -9.65 -4.54 -0.55
N TYR A 174 -10.95 -4.77 -0.68
CA TYR A 174 -11.92 -4.39 0.33
C TYR A 174 -12.77 -5.59 0.71
N PHE A 175 -12.71 -5.99 1.98
CA PHE A 175 -13.61 -6.98 2.55
C PHE A 175 -14.81 -6.28 3.16
N LYS A 176 -15.98 -6.46 2.55
CA LYS A 176 -17.22 -5.86 3.04
C LYS A 176 -17.80 -6.70 4.17
N ASN A 177 -18.20 -6.05 5.26
CA ASN A 177 -19.02 -6.67 6.29
C ASN A 177 -20.52 -6.39 5.99
N PRO A 178 -21.28 -7.39 5.50
CA PRO A 178 -22.69 -7.20 5.18
C PRO A 178 -23.59 -7.04 6.42
N ASP A 179 -23.14 -7.50 7.58
CA ASP A 179 -23.91 -7.55 8.83
C ASP A 179 -23.56 -6.41 9.81
N VAL A 180 -22.89 -5.36 9.30
CA VAL A 180 -22.48 -4.21 10.10
C VAL A 180 -23.65 -3.56 10.83
N SER A 181 -23.47 -3.37 12.15
CA SER A 181 -24.40 -2.60 12.95
C SER A 181 -24.29 -1.10 12.63
N PRO A 182 -25.42 -0.38 12.45
CA PRO A 182 -25.41 1.08 12.32
C PRO A 182 -24.78 1.80 13.52
N GLN A 183 -24.66 1.14 14.67
CA GLN A 183 -24.02 1.68 15.88
C GLN A 183 -22.50 1.56 15.86
N THR A 184 -21.94 0.72 14.97
CA THR A 184 -20.51 0.51 14.81
C THR A 184 -20.10 0.55 13.34
N PRO A 185 -20.31 1.69 12.65
CA PRO A 185 -20.08 1.82 11.22
C PRO A 185 -18.61 1.61 10.82
N GLN A 186 -17.66 1.74 11.76
CA GLN A 186 -16.25 1.45 11.52
C GLN A 186 -15.99 -0.03 11.13
N TRP A 187 -16.92 -0.94 11.44
CA TRP A 187 -16.82 -2.35 11.06
C TRP A 187 -17.54 -2.67 9.76
N GLN A 188 -17.86 -1.68 8.92
CA GLN A 188 -18.55 -1.90 7.63
C GLN A 188 -17.72 -2.65 6.59
N GLY A 189 -16.41 -2.71 6.81
CA GLY A 189 -15.47 -3.49 6.03
C GLY A 189 -14.05 -3.03 6.27
N GLU A 190 -13.10 -3.77 5.73
CA GLU A 190 -11.67 -3.58 5.96
C GLU A 190 -10.93 -3.41 4.63
N ASN A 191 -10.07 -2.40 4.56
CA ASN A 191 -9.11 -2.25 3.47
C ASN A 191 -7.92 -3.16 3.76
N VAL A 192 -7.55 -4.01 2.80
CA VAL A 192 -6.46 -4.95 2.99
C VAL A 192 -5.46 -4.93 1.84
N VAL A 193 -4.18 -5.13 2.13
CA VAL A 193 -3.17 -5.43 1.11
C VAL A 193 -3.11 -6.93 0.87
N ASP A 194 -3.15 -7.36 -0.39
CA ASP A 194 -2.89 -8.75 -0.79
C ASP A 194 -1.38 -9.06 -0.68
N LEU A 195 -1.02 -9.98 0.22
CA LEU A 195 0.37 -10.35 0.53
C LEU A 195 0.84 -11.59 -0.27
N ALA A 196 0.06 -12.03 -1.27
CA ALA A 196 0.13 -13.33 -1.94
C ALA A 196 -0.27 -14.53 -1.05
N ASP A 197 -0.47 -15.68 -1.71
CA ASP A 197 -0.75 -16.98 -1.09
C ASP A 197 -1.95 -16.95 -0.11
N ASP A 198 -3.03 -16.25 -0.50
CA ASP A 198 -4.27 -16.07 0.28
C ASP A 198 -4.06 -15.42 1.66
N ARG A 199 -3.04 -14.55 1.76
CA ARG A 199 -2.74 -13.75 2.94
C ARG A 199 -3.02 -12.28 2.70
N TYR A 200 -3.52 -11.63 3.73
CA TYR A 200 -3.91 -10.23 3.68
C TYR A 200 -3.32 -9.48 4.87
N TYR A 201 -3.10 -8.19 4.73
CA TYR A 201 -2.80 -7.27 5.84
C TYR A 201 -3.92 -6.23 5.93
N GLY A 202 -4.64 -6.22 7.06
CA GLY A 202 -5.56 -5.14 7.45
C GLY A 202 -4.97 -4.34 8.61
N HIS A 203 -5.22 -3.03 8.66
CA HIS A 203 -4.65 -2.20 9.72
C HIS A 203 -5.62 -2.11 10.90
N GLY A 204 -5.23 -2.70 12.03
CA GLY A 204 -6.08 -2.84 13.21
C GLY A 204 -6.64 -4.24 13.43
N ASP A 205 -6.62 -5.09 12.40
CA ASP A 205 -6.92 -6.53 12.50
C ASP A 205 -5.67 -7.35 12.18
N ARG A 206 -5.24 -8.22 13.10
CA ARG A 206 -4.02 -9.02 12.96
C ARG A 206 -4.25 -10.34 12.20
N HIS A 207 -5.03 -10.33 11.11
CA HIS A 207 -5.27 -11.55 10.33
C HIS A 207 -4.26 -11.73 9.19
N PHE A 208 -3.74 -12.95 9.03
CA PHE A 208 -2.78 -13.36 7.98
C PHE A 208 -3.24 -14.60 7.18
N GLY A 209 -4.54 -14.93 7.15
CA GLY A 209 -5.05 -16.02 6.30
C GLY A 209 -6.55 -16.27 6.38
N GLY A 210 -7.12 -16.69 5.23
CA GLY A 210 -8.55 -16.98 5.02
C GLY A 210 -9.31 -15.79 4.43
N GLU A 211 -10.39 -16.05 3.66
CA GLU A 211 -11.45 -15.03 3.55
C GLU A 211 -11.83 -14.67 4.99
N PRO A 212 -11.89 -13.38 5.38
CA PRO A 212 -12.32 -13.04 6.71
C PRO A 212 -13.67 -13.70 6.92
N ASP A 213 -13.74 -14.55 7.94
CA ASP A 213 -14.96 -15.28 8.28
C ASP A 213 -16.14 -14.31 8.19
N HIS A 214 -17.20 -14.77 7.54
CA HIS A 214 -18.52 -14.17 7.64
C HIS A 214 -18.79 -13.82 9.11
N TYR A 215 -18.63 -12.55 9.47
CA TYR A 215 -19.10 -12.00 10.74
C TYR A 215 -20.57 -11.64 10.59
#